data_AF-A0A4R3Q1D9-F1
#
_entry.id   AF-A0A4R3Q1D9-F1
#
_cell.length_a   1.000
_cell.length_b   1.000
_cell.length_c   1.000
_cell.angle_alpha   90.00
_cell.angle_beta   90.00
_cell.angle_gamma   90.00
#
_symmetry.space_group_name_H-M   'P 1'
#
loop_
_entity.id
_entity.type
_entity.pdbx_description
1 polymer ?
#
loop_
_entity_poly.entity_id
_entity_poly.type
_entity_poly.pdbx_seq_one_letter_code
_entity_poly.pdbx_strand_id
1 'polypeptide(L)'
;MKRGTFELPSIREKGTRALLCGLLLASAYLASTMAAKTQVQTEHFPRECALKEITVITLIEDHGAAEDLPADRLHNAALMQLRARSACSEGRIHEAHALYDRILDLGPIASAKR
;
A
#
# COMPACT_ATOMS: atom_id res chain seq x y z
N MET A 1 -10.42 -44.54 -79.49
CA MET A 1 -9.59 -43.34 -79.76
C MET A 1 -8.69 -43.12 -78.54
N LYS A 2 -7.37 -43.18 -78.70
CA LYS A 2 -6.35 -43.13 -77.62
C LYS A 2 -6.05 -41.68 -77.17
N ARG A 3 -5.75 -41.53 -75.88
CA ARG A 3 -4.71 -40.67 -75.23
C ARG A 3 -4.98 -40.77 -73.72
N GLY A 4 -4.09 -41.21 -72.83
CA GLY A 4 -2.64 -41.06 -72.75
C GLY A 4 -2.36 -40.40 -71.41
N THR A 5 -1.77 -41.11 -70.45
CA THR A 5 -1.35 -40.57 -69.15
C THR A 5 -0.15 -39.66 -69.32
N PHE A 6 -0.13 -38.52 -68.63
CA PHE A 6 1.10 -37.75 -68.40
C PHE A 6 1.02 -37.04 -67.05
N GLU A 7 2.00 -37.32 -66.20
CA GLU A 7 2.18 -36.76 -64.86
C GLU A 7 2.53 -35.27 -64.87
N LEU A 8 2.22 -34.59 -63.76
CA LEU A 8 2.73 -33.26 -63.45
C LEU A 8 3.42 -33.29 -62.06
N PRO A 9 4.66 -32.80 -61.92
CA PRO A 9 5.39 -32.83 -60.64
C PRO A 9 5.46 -31.48 -59.91
N SER A 10 5.82 -31.58 -58.62
CA SER A 10 6.44 -30.54 -57.76
C SER A 10 5.46 -29.51 -57.16
N ILE A 11 5.47 -29.15 -55.87
CA ILE A 11 6.57 -28.53 -55.11
C ILE A 11 6.47 -28.89 -53.60
N ARG A 12 7.36 -29.79 -53.17
CA ARG A 12 8.21 -29.82 -51.95
C ARG A 12 7.78 -29.00 -50.70
N GLU A 13 7.22 -29.71 -49.72
CA GLU A 13 6.83 -29.35 -48.33
C GLU A 13 7.96 -28.88 -47.36
N LYS A 14 8.87 -27.98 -47.75
CA LYS A 14 9.99 -27.61 -46.86
C LYS A 14 9.82 -26.32 -46.04
N GLY A 15 8.64 -25.70 -46.05
CA GLY A 15 8.45 -24.35 -45.47
C GLY A 15 7.70 -24.24 -44.13
N THR A 16 6.98 -25.28 -43.69
CA THR A 16 6.04 -25.15 -42.56
C THR A 16 6.62 -25.55 -41.20
N ARG A 17 7.74 -26.28 -41.15
CA ARG A 17 8.37 -26.69 -39.88
C ARG A 17 9.25 -25.62 -39.22
N ALA A 18 9.76 -24.66 -40.00
CA ALA A 18 10.62 -23.60 -39.47
C ALA A 18 9.84 -22.48 -38.76
N LEU A 19 8.57 -22.27 -39.12
CA LEU A 19 7.72 -21.25 -38.51
C LEU A 19 7.12 -21.69 -37.16
N LEU A 20 7.01 -23.00 -36.90
CA LEU A 20 6.48 -23.51 -35.64
C LEU A 20 7.52 -23.56 -34.49
N CYS A 21 8.82 -23.61 -34.80
CA CYS A 21 9.87 -23.55 -33.76
C CYS A 21 10.23 -22.11 -33.33
N GLY A 22 10.04 -21.11 -34.20
CA GLY A 22 10.31 -19.71 -33.85
C GLY A 22 9.28 -19.12 -32.87
N LEU A 23 8.04 -19.60 -32.92
CA LEU A 23 6.94 -19.12 -32.07
C LEU A 23 6.95 -19.69 -30.65
N LEU A 24 7.65 -20.80 -30.39
CA LEU A 24 7.73 -21.41 -29.05
C LEU A 24 8.89 -20.90 -28.19
N LEU A 25 9.84 -20.15 -28.74
CA LEU A 25 10.94 -19.55 -27.98
C LEU A 25 10.68 -18.09 -27.55
N ALA A 26 9.66 -17.44 -28.12
CA ALA A 26 9.29 -16.06 -27.75
C ALA A 26 8.34 -15.99 -26.54
N SER A 27 7.74 -17.10 -26.11
CA SER A 27 6.79 -17.13 -24.99
C SER A 27 7.45 -17.25 -23.60
N ALA A 28 8.77 -17.46 -23.52
CA ALA A 28 9.47 -17.64 -22.25
C ALA A 28 9.86 -16.33 -21.54
N TYR A 29 9.76 -15.16 -22.20
CA TYR A 29 10.33 -13.90 -21.67
C TYR A 29 9.35 -12.96 -20.95
N LEU A 30 8.06 -13.31 -20.84
CA LEU A 30 7.05 -12.45 -20.17
C LEU A 30 6.61 -12.96 -18.79
N ALA A 31 7.18 -14.05 -18.28
CA ALA A 31 6.80 -14.64 -16.99
C ALA A 31 7.65 -14.16 -15.80
N SER A 32 8.07 -12.88 -15.80
CA SER A 32 8.49 -12.21 -14.57
C SER A 32 7.34 -11.37 -14.05
N THR A 33 6.23 -12.02 -13.71
CA THR A 33 5.25 -11.40 -12.83
C THR A 33 5.98 -11.17 -11.51
N MET A 34 6.27 -9.91 -11.20
CA MET A 34 6.72 -9.57 -9.86
C MET A 34 5.64 -10.09 -8.92
N ALA A 35 5.95 -11.13 -8.15
CA ALA A 35 5.19 -11.44 -6.96
C ALA A 35 5.33 -10.20 -6.09
N ALA A 36 4.37 -9.27 -6.20
CA ALA A 36 4.16 -8.25 -5.21
C ALA A 36 3.92 -9.02 -3.92
N LYS A 37 4.99 -9.20 -3.13
CA LYS A 37 4.85 -9.57 -1.75
C LYS A 37 4.14 -8.39 -1.13
N THR A 38 2.82 -8.42 -1.12
CA THR A 38 2.06 -7.80 -0.05
C THR A 38 2.43 -8.62 1.18
N GLN A 39 3.65 -8.39 1.67
CA GLN A 39 3.99 -8.73 3.02
C GLN A 39 3.08 -7.82 3.81
N VAL A 40 1.92 -8.35 4.18
CA VAL A 40 1.19 -7.88 5.34
C VAL A 40 2.19 -8.12 6.44
N GLN A 41 3.10 -7.16 6.62
CA GLN A 41 3.79 -6.99 7.86
C GLN A 41 2.62 -6.88 8.82
N THR A 42 2.37 -7.91 9.61
CA THR A 42 1.80 -7.71 10.93
C THR A 42 2.83 -6.88 11.70
N GLU A 43 3.03 -5.63 11.27
CA GLU A 43 3.69 -4.57 12.03
C GLU A 43 2.84 -4.52 13.29
N HIS A 44 3.34 -5.19 14.32
CA HIS A 44 2.67 -5.22 15.61
C HIS A 44 2.73 -3.79 16.13
N PHE A 45 1.59 -3.08 16.10
CA PHE A 45 1.54 -1.72 16.61
C PHE A 45 1.97 -1.75 18.08
N PRO A 46 3.09 -1.09 18.45
CA PRO A 46 3.68 -1.23 19.77
C PRO A 46 2.64 -0.89 20.85
N ARG A 47 2.52 -1.75 21.86
CA ARG A 47 1.51 -1.57 22.92
C ARG A 47 1.60 -0.20 23.58
N GLU A 48 2.82 0.30 23.79
CA GLU A 48 3.08 1.64 24.34
C GLU A 48 2.56 2.77 23.46
N CYS A 49 2.70 2.64 22.14
CA CYS A 49 2.06 3.54 21.18
C CYS A 49 0.53 3.45 21.27
N ALA A 50 -0.05 2.24 21.38
CA ALA A 50 -1.51 2.07 21.41
C ALA A 50 -2.16 2.80 22.59
N LEU A 51 -1.52 2.76 23.76
CA LEU A 51 -2.01 3.42 24.97
C LEU A 51 -2.02 4.95 24.82
N LYS A 52 -0.95 5.53 24.26
CA LYS A 52 -0.87 6.97 23.99
C LYS A 52 -1.80 7.41 22.87
N GLU A 53 -1.90 6.63 21.79
CA GLU A 53 -2.78 6.89 20.65
C GLU A 53 -4.24 7.06 21.09
N ILE A 54 -4.76 6.13 21.90
CA ILE A 54 -6.13 6.20 22.42
C ILE A 54 -6.33 7.46 23.27
N THR A 55 -5.36 7.78 24.12
CA THR A 55 -5.44 8.99 24.97
C THR A 55 -5.52 10.26 24.12
N VAL A 56 -4.67 10.36 23.10
CA VAL A 56 -4.56 11.55 22.25
C VAL A 56 -5.75 11.70 21.32
N ILE A 57 -6.22 10.63 20.67
CA ILE A 57 -7.38 10.73 19.76
C ILE A 57 -8.63 11.16 20.52
N THR A 58 -8.88 10.59 21.70
CA THR A 58 -10.02 10.99 22.55
C THR A 58 -9.90 12.44 22.99
N LEU A 59 -8.70 12.92 23.37
CA LEU A 59 -8.52 14.32 23.73
C LEU A 59 -8.86 15.27 22.57
N ILE A 60 -8.43 14.95 21.34
CA ILE A 60 -8.75 15.75 20.16
C ILE A 60 -10.26 15.75 19.89
N GLU A 61 -10.89 14.59 19.94
CA GLU A 61 -12.33 14.43 19.71
C GLU A 61 -13.17 15.16 20.76
N ASP A 62 -12.77 15.07 22.03
CA ASP A 62 -13.47 15.75 23.13
C ASP A 62 -13.37 17.28 23.02
N HIS A 63 -12.20 17.82 22.66
CA HIS A 63 -12.09 19.26 22.36
C HIS A 63 -12.91 19.65 21.12
N GLY A 64 -12.96 18.79 20.11
CA GLY A 64 -13.82 18.99 18.93
C GLY A 64 -15.30 19.03 19.30
N ALA A 65 -15.75 18.13 20.17
CA ALA A 65 -17.13 18.08 20.65
C ALA A 65 -17.47 19.25 21.59
N ALA A 66 -16.50 19.74 22.35
CA ALA A 66 -16.66 20.90 23.23
C ALA A 66 -16.60 22.24 22.48
N GLU A 67 -16.12 22.24 21.23
CA GLU A 67 -15.89 23.44 20.41
C GLU A 67 -15.06 24.51 21.17
N ASP A 68 -14.16 24.07 22.06
CA ASP A 68 -13.44 24.94 23.00
C ASP A 68 -12.05 25.35 22.48
N LEU A 69 -11.64 24.85 21.32
CA LEU A 69 -10.40 25.19 20.63
C LEU A 69 -10.65 25.67 19.20
N PRO A 70 -9.79 26.55 18.67
CA PRO A 70 -9.81 26.91 17.25
C PRO A 70 -9.65 25.69 16.34
N ALA A 71 -10.39 25.68 15.22
CA ALA A 71 -10.40 24.55 14.28
C ALA A 71 -9.03 24.25 13.67
N ASP A 72 -8.20 25.26 13.42
CA ASP A 72 -6.83 25.12 12.93
C ASP A 72 -5.92 24.45 13.97
N ARG A 73 -6.12 24.73 15.26
CA ARG A 73 -5.40 24.06 16.36
C ARG A 73 -5.74 22.57 16.41
N LEU A 74 -7.03 22.21 16.29
CA LEU A 74 -7.48 20.81 16.24
C LEU A 74 -6.99 20.09 14.98
N HIS A 75 -7.04 20.76 13.82
CA HIS A 75 -6.50 20.23 12.57
C HIS A 75 -5.00 19.88 12.69
N ASN A 76 -4.21 20.80 13.26
CA ASN A 76 -2.79 20.57 13.47
C ASN A 76 -2.51 19.41 14.43
N ALA A 77 -3.30 19.28 15.50
CA ALA A 77 -3.21 18.16 16.43
C ALA A 77 -3.52 16.81 15.74
N ALA A 78 -4.59 16.75 14.95
CA ALA A 78 -4.94 15.56 14.17
C ALA A 78 -3.84 15.18 13.16
N LEU A 79 -3.22 16.16 12.49
CA LEU A 79 -2.07 15.90 11.61
C LEU A 79 -0.85 15.37 12.39
N MET A 80 -0.59 15.90 13.60
CA MET A 80 0.47 15.38 14.46
C MET A 80 0.19 13.93 14.92
N GLN A 81 -1.06 13.60 15.24
CA GLN A 81 -1.47 12.24 15.59
C GLN A 81 -1.18 11.27 14.42
N LEU A 82 -1.54 11.64 13.18
CA LEU A 82 -1.25 10.80 12.01
C LEU A 82 0.26 10.58 11.80
N ARG A 83 1.09 11.59 12.06
CA ARG A 83 2.56 11.46 12.02
C ARG A 83 3.07 10.54 13.12
N ALA A 84 2.52 10.65 14.33
CA ALA A 84 2.86 9.77 15.44
C ALA A 84 2.52 8.31 15.13
N ARG A 85 1.34 8.05 14.52
CA ARG A 85 0.95 6.70 14.06
C ARG A 85 1.94 6.13 13.05
N SER A 86 2.36 6.91 12.05
CA SER A 86 3.38 6.48 11.08
C SER A 86 4.71 6.18 11.77
N ALA A 87 5.18 7.06 12.66
CA ALA A 87 6.39 6.80 13.44
C ALA A 87 6.31 5.52 14.28
N CYS A 88 5.15 5.23 14.90
CA CYS A 88 4.90 3.98 15.63
C CYS A 88 4.93 2.76 14.70
N SER A 89 4.29 2.82 13.54
CA SER A 89 4.31 1.76 12.53
C SER A 89 5.70 1.53 11.93
N GLU A 90 6.61 2.50 12.05
CA GLU A 90 7.99 2.42 11.56
C GLU A 90 8.99 2.13 12.70
N GLY A 91 8.51 1.79 13.90
CA GLY A 91 9.33 1.45 15.07
C GLY A 91 10.05 2.65 15.73
N ARG A 92 9.76 3.89 15.31
CA ARG A 92 10.35 5.12 15.87
C ARG A 92 9.56 5.60 17.10
N ILE A 93 9.57 4.78 18.16
CA ILE A 93 8.74 4.99 19.35
C ILE A 93 9.01 6.34 20.02
N HIS A 94 10.29 6.71 20.22
CA HIS A 94 10.64 7.96 20.89
C HIS A 94 10.13 9.20 20.14
N GLU A 95 10.18 9.18 18.80
CA GLU A 95 9.64 10.25 17.97
C GLU A 95 8.12 10.32 18.08
N ALA A 96 7.45 9.16 18.00
CA ALA A 96 6.00 9.09 18.15
C ALA A 96 5.54 9.61 19.51
N HIS A 97 6.22 9.23 20.58
CA HIS A 97 5.93 9.72 21.94
C HIS A 97 6.10 11.23 22.05
N ALA A 98 7.17 11.80 21.47
CA ALA A 98 7.36 13.25 21.47
C ALA A 98 6.26 13.99 20.69
N LEU A 99 5.71 13.40 19.62
CA LEU A 99 4.56 13.94 18.91
C LEU A 99 3.28 13.85 19.76
N TYR A 100 3.03 12.72 20.40
CA TYR A 100 1.89 12.56 21.32
C TYR A 100 1.95 13.56 22.48
N ASP A 101 3.12 13.75 23.10
CA ASP A 101 3.30 14.67 24.22
C ASP A 101 2.97 16.11 23.83
N ARG A 102 3.36 16.55 22.62
CA ARG A 102 2.97 17.88 22.09
C ARG A 102 1.47 18.03 21.87
N ILE A 103 0.75 16.94 21.62
CA ILE A 103 -0.71 17.00 21.49
C ILE A 103 -1.36 17.05 22.88
N LEU A 104 -0.77 16.42 23.90
CA LEU A 104 -1.25 16.53 25.27
C LEU A 104 -1.16 17.98 25.82
N ASP A 105 -0.32 18.83 25.23
CA ASP A 105 -0.27 20.28 25.51
C ASP A 105 -1.53 21.05 25.06
N LEU A 106 -2.50 20.39 24.41
CA LEU A 106 -3.85 20.95 24.25
C LEU A 106 -4.50 21.26 25.61
N GLY A 107 -4.15 20.49 26.65
CA GLY A 107 -4.61 20.69 28.02
C GLY A 107 -5.98 20.04 28.27
N PRO A 108 -6.62 20.33 29.42
CA PRO A 108 -7.94 19.81 29.73
C PRO A 108 -9.03 20.55 28.93
N ILE A 109 -10.12 19.85 28.64
CA ILE A 109 -11.33 20.41 28.04
C ILE A 109 -11.93 21.46 28.97
N ALA A 110 -12.26 22.64 28.46
CA ALA A 110 -12.72 23.77 29.26
C ALA A 110 -14.02 23.47 30.05
N SER A 111 -14.88 22.61 29.51
CA SER A 111 -16.13 22.17 30.16
C SER A 111 -15.91 21.28 31.39
N ALA A 112 -14.77 20.58 31.48
CA ALA A 112 -14.46 19.64 32.56
C ALA A 112 -13.92 20.32 33.84
N LYS A 113 -13.76 21.65 33.84
CA LYS A 113 -13.18 22.41 34.96
C LYS A 113 -14.21 22.87 36.01
N ARG A 114 -15.37 22.21 36.11
CA ARG A 114 -16.46 22.59 37.01
C ARG A 114 -16.44 21.85 38.34
#